data_AF-A0A1G2CKQ1-F1
#
_entry.id   AF-A0A1G2CKQ1-F1
#
_cell.length_a   1.000
_cell.length_b   1.000
_cell.length_c   1.000
_cell.angle_alpha   90.00
_cell.angle_beta   90.00
_cell.angle_gamma   90.00
#
_symmetry.space_group_name_H-M   'P 1'
#
loop_
_entity.id
_entity.type
_entity.pdbx_description
1 polymer ?
#
loop_
_entity_poly.entity_id
_entity_poly.type
_entity_poly.pdbx_seq_one_letter_code
_entity_poly.pdbx_strand_id
1 'polypeptide(L)'
;MVTGVAAILKAIKPSLTPAEIKNILVRTADPIRTGEPLKRLGIGCYLNPNSTVFTGCRLNALRAVQAVFGIRYIDDFEALSLGSLRGQNGWFSGAALVPNFIVQNEVVSEGRQAVKGWCIAPCPTDQVVGKSIPGPTNVAQAIEPITDTTAFTTISFDFRVDSGFALVHPTDSLFRDVFLIFRHEATGNILLSGGVGAPPEVLISNAQLGVWYHFDVHVDLENQRARARVDGGPWSAYVPFPAPITSIDHMHLRIGSGPPPTEVDSTAYYDNIYVTVQQ
;
A
#
# COMPACT_ATOMS: atom_id res chain seq x y z
N MET A 1 27.05 -9.93 3.78
CA MET A 1 25.90 -9.47 2.97
C MET A 1 25.32 -8.15 3.49
N VAL A 2 25.05 -8.01 4.81
CA VAL A 2 24.61 -6.74 5.44
C VAL A 2 25.59 -5.58 5.18
N THR A 3 26.90 -5.86 5.23
CA THR A 3 27.96 -4.87 4.90
C THR A 3 27.92 -4.38 3.46
N GLY A 4 27.51 -5.22 2.51
CA GLY A 4 27.37 -4.84 1.10
C GLY A 4 26.21 -3.88 0.89
N VAL A 5 25.05 -4.16 1.48
CA VAL A 5 23.91 -3.23 1.42
C VAL A 5 24.25 -1.94 2.15
N ALA A 6 24.85 -1.99 3.35
CA ALA A 6 25.32 -0.79 4.06
C ALA A 6 26.22 0.11 3.20
N ALA A 7 27.13 -0.48 2.42
CA ALA A 7 27.99 0.24 1.49
C ALA A 7 27.18 0.88 0.34
N ILE A 8 26.19 0.17 -0.22
CA ILE A 8 25.27 0.72 -1.24
C ILE A 8 24.48 1.90 -0.66
N LEU A 9 23.89 1.77 0.54
CA LEU A 9 23.14 2.85 1.18
C LEU A 9 24.02 4.09 1.39
N LYS A 10 25.27 3.89 1.86
CA LYS A 10 26.24 4.97 2.07
C LYS A 10 26.70 5.60 0.76
N ALA A 11 26.80 4.82 -0.33
CA ALA A 11 27.15 5.33 -1.64
C ALA A 11 26.02 6.17 -2.26
N ILE A 12 24.77 5.74 -2.09
CA ILE A 12 23.58 6.44 -2.60
C ILE A 12 23.30 7.72 -1.81
N LYS A 13 23.38 7.68 -0.47
CA LYS A 13 23.17 8.84 0.40
C LYS A 13 24.34 9.00 1.38
N PRO A 14 25.42 9.69 0.95
CA PRO A 14 26.65 9.84 1.75
C PRO A 14 26.46 10.50 3.10
N SER A 15 25.37 11.26 3.30
CA SER A 15 25.05 11.90 4.59
C SER A 15 24.58 10.92 5.67
N LEU A 16 24.18 9.68 5.33
CA LEU A 16 23.69 8.72 6.31
C LEU A 16 24.77 8.34 7.33
N THR A 17 24.43 8.45 8.61
CA THR A 17 25.24 7.97 9.73
C THR A 17 25.17 6.44 9.85
N PRO A 18 26.15 5.80 10.52
CA PRO A 18 26.08 4.36 10.79
C PRO A 18 24.81 3.94 11.55
N ALA A 19 24.29 4.80 12.42
CA ALA A 19 23.07 4.55 13.16
C ALA A 19 21.83 4.53 12.25
N GLU A 20 21.74 5.48 11.32
CA GLU A 20 20.64 5.53 10.34
C GLU A 20 20.70 4.35 9.36
N ILE A 21 21.90 3.97 8.88
CA ILE A 21 22.09 2.79 8.02
C ILE A 21 21.61 1.53 8.75
N LYS A 22 22.01 1.35 10.01
CA LYS A 22 21.55 0.23 10.84
C LYS A 22 20.03 0.24 10.98
N ASN A 23 19.43 1.40 11.24
CA ASN A 23 17.98 1.52 11.39
C ASN A 23 17.23 1.14 10.10
N ILE A 24 17.71 1.61 8.94
CA ILE A 24 17.17 1.25 7.63
C ILE A 24 17.21 -0.27 7.45
N LEU A 25 18.38 -0.89 7.63
CA LEU A 25 18.56 -2.33 7.42
C LEU A 25 17.70 -3.19 8.35
N VAL A 26 17.46 -2.74 9.58
CA VAL A 26 16.62 -3.44 10.56
C VAL A 26 15.15 -3.29 10.22
N ARG A 27 14.69 -2.06 9.90
CA ARG A 27 13.28 -1.78 9.59
C ARG A 27 12.83 -2.43 8.29
N THR A 28 13.73 -2.57 7.33
CA THR A 28 13.39 -3.17 6.04
C THR A 28 13.60 -4.67 6.01
N ALA A 29 14.13 -5.29 7.06
CA ALA A 29 14.35 -6.74 7.10
C ALA A 29 13.04 -7.51 7.34
N ASP A 30 12.89 -8.66 6.68
CA ASP A 30 11.71 -9.51 6.83
C ASP A 30 11.86 -10.40 8.08
N PRO A 31 10.85 -10.48 8.97
CA PRO A 31 10.90 -11.33 10.15
C PRO A 31 10.67 -12.80 9.76
N ILE A 32 11.66 -13.68 9.90
CA ILE A 32 11.57 -15.07 9.44
C ILE A 32 11.11 -16.03 10.54
N ARG A 33 10.47 -17.13 10.12
CA ARG A 33 10.04 -18.25 10.96
C ARG A 33 10.72 -19.51 10.44
N THR A 34 11.64 -20.08 11.22
CA THR A 34 12.37 -21.30 10.85
C THR A 34 11.77 -22.56 11.46
N GLY A 35 10.76 -22.43 12.33
CA GLY A 35 10.24 -23.56 13.13
C GLY A 35 11.18 -24.02 14.25
N GLU A 36 12.32 -23.34 14.44
CA GLU A 36 13.32 -23.65 15.46
C GLU A 36 13.44 -22.50 16.47
N PRO A 37 12.54 -22.39 17.46
CA PRO A 37 12.44 -21.22 18.35
C PRO A 37 13.70 -20.93 19.17
N LEU A 38 14.57 -21.93 19.32
CA LEU A 38 15.84 -21.81 20.04
C LEU A 38 17.01 -21.34 19.14
N LYS A 39 16.86 -21.38 17.81
CA LYS A 39 17.91 -20.92 16.87
C LYS A 39 17.59 -19.52 16.35
N ARG A 40 18.10 -18.51 17.05
CA ARG A 40 17.89 -17.11 16.66
C ARG A 40 18.82 -16.65 15.53
N LEU A 41 18.24 -16.21 14.43
CA LEU A 41 18.91 -15.71 13.21
C LEU A 41 18.75 -14.18 13.09
N GLY A 42 19.13 -13.44 14.13
CA GLY A 42 19.03 -11.98 14.20
C GLY A 42 17.83 -11.47 15.01
N ILE A 43 17.92 -10.22 15.46
CA ILE A 43 16.94 -9.54 16.31
C ILE A 43 16.72 -8.10 15.85
N GLY A 44 15.54 -7.53 16.14
CA GLY A 44 15.25 -6.10 15.97
C GLY A 44 14.29 -5.74 14.82
N CYS A 45 14.03 -6.64 13.87
CA CYS A 45 13.05 -6.43 12.80
C CYS A 45 11.61 -6.84 13.18
N TYR A 46 11.40 -7.25 14.43
CA TYR A 46 10.09 -7.59 14.99
C TYR A 46 9.99 -7.08 16.43
N LEU A 47 8.78 -6.65 16.84
CA LEU A 47 8.54 -5.88 18.07
C LEU A 47 8.90 -6.61 19.36
N ASN A 48 8.67 -7.92 19.44
CA ASN A 48 8.99 -8.71 20.62
C ASN A 48 10.24 -9.57 20.37
N PRO A 49 11.42 -9.20 20.89
CA PRO A 49 12.65 -9.99 20.72
C PRO A 49 12.53 -11.39 21.34
N ASN A 50 11.53 -11.66 22.18
CA ASN A 50 11.23 -12.96 22.76
C ASN A 50 10.03 -13.66 22.09
N SER A 51 9.68 -13.27 20.87
CA SER A 51 8.67 -13.96 20.09
C SER A 51 9.00 -15.45 19.97
N THR A 52 8.02 -16.30 20.27
CA THR A 52 8.07 -17.75 20.02
C THR A 52 7.76 -18.10 18.57
N VAL A 53 7.29 -17.11 17.80
CA VAL A 53 6.82 -17.26 16.43
C VAL A 53 7.92 -16.87 15.42
N PHE A 54 8.64 -15.79 15.69
CA PHE A 54 9.72 -15.30 14.82
C PHE A 54 11.07 -15.69 15.38
N THR A 55 11.90 -16.28 14.53
CA THR A 55 13.22 -16.81 14.91
C THR A 55 14.36 -16.01 14.32
N GLY A 56 14.12 -15.00 13.49
CA GLY A 56 15.19 -14.18 12.95
C GLY A 56 14.76 -13.02 12.07
N CYS A 57 15.75 -12.36 11.49
CA CYS A 57 15.60 -11.26 10.52
C CYS A 57 16.36 -11.61 9.24
N ARG A 58 15.66 -11.64 8.10
CA ARG A 58 16.27 -11.74 6.79
C ARG A 58 16.44 -10.35 6.21
N LEU A 59 17.66 -10.00 5.83
CA LEU A 59 17.94 -8.76 5.12
C LEU A 59 17.13 -8.68 3.82
N ASN A 60 16.33 -7.63 3.66
CA ASN A 60 15.71 -7.28 2.39
C ASN A 60 16.49 -6.10 1.78
N ALA A 61 17.39 -6.42 0.86
CA ALA A 61 18.30 -5.43 0.25
C ALA A 61 17.55 -4.41 -0.61
N LEU A 62 16.50 -4.85 -1.33
CA LEU A 62 15.70 -4.00 -2.17
C LEU A 62 14.97 -2.94 -1.34
N ARG A 63 14.23 -3.37 -0.31
CA ARG A 63 13.52 -2.46 0.61
C ARG A 63 14.48 -1.49 1.33
N ALA A 64 15.67 -1.96 1.70
CA ALA A 64 16.70 -1.11 2.31
C ALA A 64 17.14 0.02 1.37
N VAL A 65 17.44 -0.31 0.11
CA VAL A 65 17.86 0.66 -0.90
C VAL A 65 16.73 1.65 -1.22
N GLN A 66 15.51 1.14 -1.37
CA GLN A 66 14.31 1.95 -1.58
C GLN A 66 14.10 2.98 -0.47
N ALA A 67 14.29 2.60 0.81
CA ALA A 67 14.13 3.52 1.94
C ALA A 67 15.07 4.74 1.89
N VAL A 68 16.21 4.63 1.19
CA VAL A 68 17.17 5.74 1.02
C VAL A 68 16.70 6.77 -0.01
N PHE A 69 15.87 6.35 -0.96
CA PHE A 69 15.24 7.21 -1.97
C PHE A 69 13.99 7.95 -1.48
N GLY A 70 13.74 7.97 -0.16
CA GLY A 70 12.55 8.64 0.39
C GLY A 70 11.27 7.80 0.32
N ILE A 71 11.40 6.48 0.14
CA ILE A 71 10.26 5.56 0.18
C ILE A 71 9.79 5.38 1.64
N ARG A 72 8.52 5.72 1.87
CA ARG A 72 7.77 5.57 3.11
C ARG A 72 6.69 4.50 2.89
N TYR A 73 6.87 3.33 3.49
CA TYR A 73 5.89 2.25 3.42
C TYR A 73 4.65 2.63 4.22
N ILE A 74 3.47 2.56 3.59
CA ILE A 74 2.18 2.60 4.29
C ILE A 74 1.97 1.24 4.94
N ASP A 75 2.09 0.15 4.16
CA ASP A 75 2.14 -1.22 4.66
C ASP A 75 2.60 -2.19 3.55
N ASP A 76 3.48 -3.12 3.90
CA ASP A 76 3.83 -4.31 3.11
C ASP A 76 3.25 -5.59 3.72
N PHE A 77 2.45 -5.46 4.79
CA PHE A 77 1.69 -6.53 5.45
C PHE A 77 2.51 -7.67 6.11
N GLU A 78 3.83 -7.75 5.90
CA GLU A 78 4.74 -8.78 6.43
C GLU A 78 4.85 -8.84 7.96
N ALA A 79 4.53 -7.74 8.63
CA ALA A 79 4.56 -7.66 10.09
C ALA A 79 3.21 -8.02 10.74
N LEU A 80 2.16 -8.21 9.94
CA LEU A 80 0.80 -8.41 10.44
C LEU A 80 0.51 -9.88 10.72
N SER A 81 -0.42 -10.12 11.64
CA SER A 81 -0.92 -11.46 11.90
C SER A 81 -1.94 -11.86 10.83
N LEU A 82 -1.90 -13.13 10.41
CA LEU A 82 -2.93 -13.70 9.54
C LEU A 82 -4.32 -13.55 10.17
N GLY A 83 -5.34 -13.33 9.34
CA GLY A 83 -6.72 -13.08 9.78
C GLY A 83 -7.13 -11.62 9.61
N SER A 84 -8.09 -11.14 10.42
CA SER A 84 -8.71 -9.83 10.21
C SER A 84 -7.69 -8.69 10.15
N LEU A 85 -7.71 -7.88 9.07
CA LEU A 85 -6.86 -6.69 8.96
C LEU A 85 -7.27 -5.59 9.97
N ARG A 86 -8.54 -5.57 10.35
CA ARG A 86 -9.11 -4.55 11.24
C ARG A 86 -8.36 -4.50 12.58
N GLY A 87 -7.97 -3.29 12.98
CA GLY A 87 -7.29 -3.02 14.25
C GLY A 87 -5.80 -3.37 14.25
N GLN A 88 -5.26 -3.91 13.16
CA GLN A 88 -3.83 -4.18 13.03
C GLN A 88 -3.12 -2.95 12.46
N ASN A 89 -2.03 -2.51 13.09
CA ASN A 89 -1.12 -1.50 12.55
C ASN A 89 -1.80 -0.21 12.02
N GLY A 90 -2.87 0.24 12.67
CA GLY A 90 -3.62 1.45 12.28
C GLY A 90 -4.67 1.26 11.19
N TRP A 91 -4.88 0.04 10.69
CA TRP A 91 -5.97 -0.25 9.77
C TRP A 91 -7.33 -0.22 10.49
N PHE A 92 -8.20 0.70 10.09
CA PHE A 92 -9.58 0.85 10.57
C PHE A 92 -10.57 0.42 9.50
N SER A 93 -11.78 0.02 9.88
CA SER A 93 -12.84 -0.36 8.94
C SER A 93 -14.06 0.54 9.11
N GLY A 94 -14.87 0.63 8.05
CA GLY A 94 -16.24 1.12 8.17
C GLY A 94 -17.11 0.24 9.09
N ALA A 95 -18.40 0.56 9.18
CA ALA A 95 -19.37 -0.03 10.11
C ALA A 95 -19.70 -1.53 9.89
N ALA A 96 -19.01 -2.22 8.98
CA ALA A 96 -19.28 -3.62 8.67
C ALA A 96 -19.01 -4.54 9.89
N LEU A 97 -19.98 -5.44 10.16
CA LEU A 97 -19.94 -6.39 11.28
C LEU A 97 -18.98 -7.56 11.03
N VAL A 98 -18.65 -7.86 9.76
CA VAL A 98 -17.74 -8.95 9.37
C VAL A 98 -16.54 -8.35 8.63
N PRO A 99 -15.30 -8.72 9.00
CA PRO A 99 -14.12 -8.22 8.30
C PRO A 99 -14.04 -8.88 6.92
N ASN A 100 -14.40 -8.12 5.91
CA ASN A 100 -14.22 -8.48 4.50
C ASN A 100 -12.79 -8.30 4.02
N PHE A 101 -11.86 -7.96 4.92
CA PHE A 101 -10.44 -7.79 4.65
C PHE A 101 -9.61 -8.63 5.63
N ILE A 102 -8.79 -9.53 5.10
CA ILE A 102 -7.89 -10.38 5.87
C ILE A 102 -6.47 -10.31 5.34
N VAL A 103 -5.51 -10.44 6.23
CA VAL A 103 -4.12 -10.76 5.91
C VAL A 103 -4.03 -12.27 5.68
N GLN A 104 -3.52 -12.67 4.53
CA GLN A 104 -3.36 -14.06 4.10
C GLN A 104 -2.01 -14.28 3.41
N ASN A 105 -1.65 -15.53 3.12
CA ASN A 105 -0.33 -15.93 2.60
C ASN A 105 -0.38 -16.90 1.41
N GLU A 106 -1.53 -17.01 0.75
CA GLU A 106 -1.76 -17.90 -0.40
C GLU A 106 -1.56 -17.17 -1.73
N VAL A 107 -2.09 -15.95 -1.85
CA VAL A 107 -2.02 -15.11 -3.06
C VAL A 107 -1.28 -13.82 -2.72
N VAL A 108 0.00 -13.76 -3.06
CA VAL A 108 0.93 -12.70 -2.62
C VAL A 108 1.64 -12.11 -3.83
N SER A 109 1.91 -10.80 -3.83
CA SER A 109 2.70 -10.16 -4.89
C SER A 109 4.20 -10.27 -4.58
N GLU A 110 4.61 -9.85 -3.38
CA GLU A 110 5.99 -9.99 -2.89
C GLU A 110 5.99 -10.45 -1.43
N GLY A 111 7.07 -11.11 -1.00
CA GLY A 111 7.19 -11.54 0.39
C GLY A 111 6.37 -12.78 0.68
N ARG A 112 5.54 -12.73 1.73
CA ARG A 112 4.80 -13.86 2.29
C ARG A 112 3.34 -13.54 2.60
N GLN A 113 2.96 -12.28 2.68
CA GLN A 113 1.62 -11.89 3.10
C GLN A 113 1.07 -10.77 2.22
N ALA A 114 -0.22 -10.85 1.93
CA ALA A 114 -0.96 -9.78 1.26
C ALA A 114 -2.38 -9.70 1.86
N VAL A 115 -3.08 -8.60 1.56
CA VAL A 115 -4.47 -8.42 2.00
C VAL A 115 -5.42 -8.94 0.94
N LYS A 116 -6.36 -9.80 1.34
CA LYS A 116 -7.51 -10.20 0.54
C LYS A 116 -8.74 -9.43 1.01
N GLY A 117 -9.40 -8.75 0.07
CA GLY A 117 -10.74 -8.21 0.22
C GLY A 117 -11.77 -9.06 -0.50
N TRP A 118 -12.95 -9.29 0.08
CA TRP A 118 -14.05 -9.96 -0.63
C TRP A 118 -15.44 -9.52 -0.16
N CYS A 119 -16.44 -9.68 -1.02
CA CYS A 119 -17.86 -9.60 -0.68
C CYS A 119 -18.67 -10.56 -1.55
N ILE A 120 -19.83 -10.98 -1.03
CA ILE A 120 -20.79 -11.83 -1.74
C ILE A 120 -21.97 -10.94 -2.18
N ALA A 121 -22.44 -11.13 -3.40
CA ALA A 121 -23.58 -10.40 -3.95
C ALA A 121 -24.87 -10.67 -3.14
N PRO A 122 -25.67 -9.63 -2.82
CA PRO A 122 -25.39 -8.21 -3.08
C PRO A 122 -24.33 -7.68 -2.10
N CYS A 123 -23.23 -7.18 -2.64
CA CYS A 123 -22.15 -6.62 -1.84
C CYS A 123 -22.66 -5.37 -1.14
N PRO A 124 -22.59 -5.29 0.21
CA PRO A 124 -23.09 -4.13 0.91
C PRO A 124 -22.32 -2.88 0.51
N THR A 125 -22.96 -1.72 0.63
CA THR A 125 -22.25 -0.44 0.52
C THR A 125 -21.17 -0.37 1.61
N ASP A 126 -20.10 0.39 1.36
CA ASP A 126 -19.05 0.70 2.34
C ASP A 126 -18.15 -0.48 2.78
N GLN A 127 -17.87 -1.44 1.89
CA GLN A 127 -16.81 -2.44 2.11
C GLN A 127 -15.43 -1.84 1.93
N VAL A 128 -15.04 -1.00 2.89
CA VAL A 128 -13.79 -0.26 2.89
C VAL A 128 -12.99 -0.50 4.17
N VAL A 129 -11.68 -0.63 4.02
CA VAL A 129 -10.70 -0.59 5.10
C VAL A 129 -9.71 0.54 4.81
N GLY A 130 -9.43 1.35 5.82
CA GLY A 130 -8.58 2.53 5.73
C GLY A 130 -7.40 2.46 6.67
N LYS A 131 -6.36 3.22 6.35
CA LYS A 131 -5.23 3.49 7.24
C LYS A 131 -4.90 4.97 7.20
N SER A 132 -4.83 5.60 8.37
CA SER A 132 -4.43 7.00 8.48
C SER A 132 -2.94 7.16 8.22
N ILE A 133 -2.58 8.35 7.73
CA ILE A 133 -1.25 8.84 7.38
C ILE A 133 -1.15 10.22 8.05
N PRO A 134 -0.55 10.33 9.25
CA PRO A 134 0.19 9.31 9.99
C PRO A 134 -0.70 8.31 10.70
N GLY A 135 -0.32 7.04 10.60
CA GLY A 135 -0.89 5.98 11.43
C GLY A 135 -0.40 6.08 12.87
N PRO A 136 -1.06 5.40 13.83
CA PRO A 136 -0.66 5.40 15.23
C PRO A 136 0.82 4.99 15.42
N THR A 137 1.48 5.75 16.30
CA THR A 137 2.91 5.89 16.62
C THR A 137 3.64 4.65 17.15
N ASN A 138 3.31 3.44 16.70
CA ASN A 138 3.99 2.22 17.16
C ASN A 138 5.11 1.73 16.22
N VAL A 139 5.45 2.52 15.20
CA VAL A 139 6.62 2.31 14.34
C VAL A 139 7.50 3.55 14.40
N ALA A 140 8.82 3.38 14.49
CA ALA A 140 9.81 4.40 14.86
C ALA A 140 9.91 5.65 13.95
N GLN A 141 8.98 5.86 13.01
CA GLN A 141 8.72 7.12 12.31
C GLN A 141 7.26 7.14 11.89
N ALA A 142 6.51 8.14 12.35
CA ALA A 142 5.18 8.44 11.83
C ALA A 142 5.30 8.76 10.32
N ILE A 143 4.35 8.27 9.51
CA ILE A 143 4.22 8.76 8.13
C ILE A 143 3.49 10.08 8.24
N GLU A 144 4.17 11.21 8.41
CA GLU A 144 3.51 12.51 8.42
C GLU A 144 2.55 12.65 7.22
N PRO A 145 1.43 13.40 7.36
CA PRO A 145 0.52 13.59 6.25
C PRO A 145 1.32 14.14 5.06
N ILE A 146 0.95 13.72 3.85
CA ILE A 146 1.70 14.12 2.65
C ILE A 146 1.25 15.54 2.32
N THR A 147 1.99 16.53 2.84
CA THR A 147 1.65 17.96 2.73
C THR A 147 2.61 18.78 1.87
N ASP A 148 3.84 18.30 1.68
CA ASP A 148 4.91 19.02 0.96
C ASP A 148 5.27 18.26 -0.32
N THR A 149 4.98 18.87 -1.48
CA THR A 149 5.10 18.23 -2.81
C THR A 149 5.80 19.11 -3.83
N THR A 150 6.82 19.87 -3.43
CA THR A 150 7.62 20.67 -4.38
C THR A 150 8.30 19.80 -5.47
N ALA A 151 8.29 18.48 -5.31
CA ALA A 151 8.37 17.51 -6.39
C ALA A 151 7.31 16.41 -6.19
N PHE A 152 6.76 15.89 -7.29
CA PHE A 152 5.68 14.88 -7.32
C PHE A 152 5.80 13.82 -6.21
N THR A 153 4.68 13.52 -5.55
CA THR A 153 4.60 12.35 -4.68
C THR A 153 4.14 11.16 -5.49
N THR A 154 4.85 10.04 -5.41
CA THR A 154 4.43 8.78 -6.04
C THR A 154 3.83 7.87 -4.99
N ILE A 155 2.56 7.51 -5.14
CA ILE A 155 1.95 6.41 -4.38
C ILE A 155 2.03 5.17 -5.24
N SER A 156 2.64 4.11 -4.71
CA SER A 156 2.80 2.83 -5.39
C SER A 156 2.15 1.70 -4.59
N PHE A 157 1.60 0.73 -5.31
CA PHE A 157 0.96 -0.45 -4.72
C PHE A 157 0.81 -1.56 -5.75
N ASP A 158 0.71 -2.80 -5.26
CA ASP A 158 0.33 -3.94 -6.06
C ASP A 158 -1.16 -4.24 -5.90
N PHE A 159 -1.82 -4.51 -7.03
CA PHE A 159 -3.27 -4.72 -7.06
C PHE A 159 -3.63 -5.85 -8.02
N ARG A 160 -4.47 -6.75 -7.54
CA ARG A 160 -4.99 -7.90 -8.30
C ARG A 160 -6.49 -8.02 -8.07
N VAL A 161 -7.25 -8.20 -9.14
CA VAL A 161 -8.70 -8.46 -9.06
C VAL A 161 -8.99 -9.84 -9.59
N ASP A 162 -9.63 -10.68 -8.79
CA ASP A 162 -10.05 -12.03 -9.20
C ASP A 162 -11.50 -12.04 -9.71
N SER A 163 -12.36 -11.18 -9.16
CA SER A 163 -13.74 -11.03 -9.61
C SER A 163 -14.34 -9.67 -9.25
N GLY A 164 -15.39 -9.28 -9.99
CA GLY A 164 -16.22 -8.13 -9.67
C GLY A 164 -15.48 -6.79 -9.70
N PHE A 165 -15.76 -5.96 -8.69
CA PHE A 165 -15.30 -4.58 -8.60
C PHE A 165 -14.44 -4.38 -7.34
N ALA A 166 -13.33 -3.67 -7.49
CA ALA A 166 -12.44 -3.30 -6.41
C ALA A 166 -11.62 -2.06 -6.78
N LEU A 167 -11.15 -1.34 -5.77
CA LEU A 167 -10.34 -0.15 -5.97
C LEU A 167 -9.39 0.18 -4.80
N VAL A 168 -8.41 1.02 -5.12
CA VAL A 168 -7.56 1.74 -4.17
C VAL A 168 -7.85 3.23 -4.29
N HIS A 169 -8.12 3.90 -3.17
CA HIS A 169 -8.42 5.33 -3.13
C HIS A 169 -7.82 5.99 -1.89
N PRO A 170 -6.76 6.80 -2.05
CA PRO A 170 -6.33 7.69 -0.98
C PRO A 170 -7.27 8.89 -0.86
N THR A 171 -7.42 9.40 0.36
CA THR A 171 -8.23 10.57 0.65
C THR A 171 -7.47 11.58 1.49
N ASP A 172 -7.97 12.81 1.52
CA ASP A 172 -7.53 13.82 2.47
C ASP A 172 -8.15 13.63 3.87
N SER A 173 -7.90 14.57 4.77
CA SER A 173 -8.43 14.62 6.14
C SER A 173 -9.95 14.78 6.23
N LEU A 174 -10.61 15.21 5.15
CA LEU A 174 -12.07 15.32 5.03
C LEU A 174 -12.69 14.14 4.28
N PHE A 175 -11.92 13.07 4.04
CA PHE A 175 -12.35 11.88 3.29
C PHE A 175 -12.76 12.19 1.83
N ARG A 176 -12.22 13.25 1.24
CA ARG A 176 -12.37 13.55 -0.18
C ARG A 176 -11.36 12.75 -0.98
N ASP A 177 -11.81 12.12 -2.05
CA ASP A 177 -10.95 11.33 -2.94
C ASP A 177 -9.85 12.20 -3.55
N VAL A 178 -8.61 11.71 -3.51
CA VAL A 178 -7.47 12.28 -4.25
C VAL A 178 -7.40 11.65 -5.63
N PHE A 179 -7.46 10.32 -5.69
CA PHE A 179 -7.61 9.55 -6.90
C PHE A 179 -8.25 8.20 -6.62
N LEU A 180 -8.67 7.53 -7.69
CA LEU A 180 -9.11 6.14 -7.67
C LEU A 180 -8.39 5.37 -8.78
N ILE A 181 -7.81 4.23 -8.43
CA ILE A 181 -7.47 3.17 -9.38
C ILE A 181 -8.45 2.03 -9.14
N PHE A 182 -9.27 1.74 -10.14
CA PHE A 182 -10.37 0.78 -10.00
C PHE A 182 -10.53 -0.06 -11.27
N ARG A 183 -11.07 -1.27 -11.10
CA ARG A 183 -11.53 -2.08 -12.22
C ARG A 183 -12.98 -1.72 -12.54
N HIS A 184 -13.24 -1.20 -13.74
CA HIS A 184 -14.58 -0.85 -14.18
C HIS A 184 -15.40 -2.10 -14.48
N GLU A 185 -16.62 -2.20 -13.94
CA GLU A 185 -17.45 -3.40 -14.04
C GLU A 185 -17.84 -3.72 -15.50
N ALA A 186 -18.34 -2.73 -16.23
CA ALA A 186 -18.88 -2.96 -17.58
C ALA A 186 -17.82 -3.28 -18.64
N THR A 187 -16.58 -2.79 -18.47
CA THR A 187 -15.51 -2.93 -19.47
C THR A 187 -14.43 -3.91 -19.04
N GLY A 188 -14.31 -4.18 -17.74
CA GLY A 188 -13.24 -4.97 -17.15
C GLY A 188 -11.88 -4.27 -17.11
N ASN A 189 -11.79 -3.04 -17.60
CA ASN A 189 -10.55 -2.27 -17.67
C ASN A 189 -10.18 -1.68 -16.31
N ILE A 190 -8.89 -1.39 -16.11
CA ILE A 190 -8.43 -0.57 -15.00
C ILE A 190 -8.33 0.89 -15.43
N LEU A 191 -9.02 1.74 -14.68
CA LEU A 191 -9.13 3.16 -14.93
C LEU A 191 -8.54 3.96 -13.77
N LEU A 192 -8.05 5.17 -14.10
CA LEU A 192 -7.73 6.23 -13.16
C LEU A 192 -8.83 7.29 -13.21
N SER A 193 -9.30 7.74 -12.04
CA SER A 193 -10.17 8.91 -11.88
C SER A 193 -9.71 9.78 -10.71
N GLY A 194 -10.07 11.07 -10.73
CA GLY A 194 -9.85 11.98 -9.60
C GLY A 194 -10.87 11.83 -8.46
N GLY A 195 -12.00 11.15 -8.68
CA GLY A 195 -13.08 11.04 -7.69
C GLY A 195 -14.19 10.07 -8.14
N VAL A 196 -14.98 9.52 -7.20
CA VAL A 196 -16.12 8.66 -7.57
C VAL A 196 -17.07 9.43 -8.50
N GLY A 197 -17.29 8.91 -9.71
CA GLY A 197 -18.17 9.51 -10.71
C GLY A 197 -17.65 10.84 -11.30
N ALA A 198 -16.37 11.16 -11.09
CA ALA A 198 -15.76 12.38 -11.61
C ALA A 198 -15.04 12.11 -12.96
N PRO A 199 -15.56 12.60 -14.09
CA PRO A 199 -14.82 12.59 -15.34
C PRO A 199 -13.68 13.64 -15.34
N PRO A 200 -12.61 13.46 -16.14
CA PRO A 200 -12.37 12.33 -17.03
C PRO A 200 -11.84 11.09 -16.29
N GLU A 201 -12.24 9.91 -16.78
CA GLU A 201 -11.61 8.63 -16.45
C GLU A 201 -10.59 8.28 -17.54
N VAL A 202 -9.41 7.82 -17.15
CA VAL A 202 -8.32 7.49 -18.09
C VAL A 202 -8.02 6.00 -18.03
N LEU A 203 -7.98 5.36 -19.20
CA LEU A 203 -7.58 3.96 -19.33
C LEU A 203 -6.11 3.79 -18.95
N ILE A 204 -5.84 2.93 -17.96
CA ILE A 204 -4.48 2.59 -17.53
C ILE A 204 -4.10 1.20 -18.05
N SER A 205 -5.02 0.23 -18.01
CA SER A 205 -4.76 -1.14 -18.46
C SER A 205 -6.03 -1.86 -18.90
N ASN A 206 -5.89 -2.74 -19.88
CA ASN A 206 -6.90 -3.76 -20.20
C ASN A 206 -6.69 -4.94 -19.25
N ALA A 207 -7.26 -4.84 -18.05
CA ALA A 207 -6.93 -5.74 -16.97
C ALA A 207 -7.44 -7.16 -17.19
N GLN A 208 -6.59 -8.14 -16.87
CA GLN A 208 -6.95 -9.54 -16.78
C GLN A 208 -7.23 -9.90 -15.33
N LEU A 209 -8.27 -10.71 -15.12
CA LEU A 209 -8.55 -11.25 -13.79
C LEU A 209 -7.43 -12.20 -13.36
N GLY A 210 -7.14 -12.21 -12.06
CA GLY A 210 -6.12 -13.10 -11.50
C GLY A 210 -4.67 -12.67 -11.73
N VAL A 211 -4.45 -11.47 -12.28
CA VAL A 211 -3.11 -10.93 -12.55
C VAL A 211 -2.78 -9.82 -11.56
N TRP A 212 -1.54 -9.86 -11.03
CA TRP A 212 -0.97 -8.77 -10.25
C TRP A 212 -0.45 -7.68 -11.17
N TYR A 213 -0.80 -6.44 -10.84
CA TYR A 213 -0.30 -5.24 -11.50
C TYR A 213 0.38 -4.35 -10.46
N HIS A 214 1.52 -3.80 -10.83
CA HIS A 214 2.19 -2.76 -10.05
C HIS A 214 1.78 -1.39 -10.56
N PHE A 215 1.19 -0.57 -9.70
CA PHE A 215 0.82 0.80 -10.04
C PHE A 215 1.77 1.79 -9.42
N ASP A 216 2.16 2.80 -10.19
CA ASP A 216 2.70 4.05 -9.68
C ASP A 216 1.73 5.17 -10.03
N VAL A 217 1.33 5.97 -9.04
CA VAL A 217 0.46 7.13 -9.22
C VAL A 217 1.21 8.38 -8.79
N HIS A 218 1.49 9.27 -9.74
CA HIS A 218 2.02 10.59 -9.45
C HIS A 218 0.88 11.51 -9.02
N VAL A 219 0.99 12.04 -7.82
CA VAL A 219 0.10 13.05 -7.25
C VAL A 219 0.82 14.41 -7.27
N ASP A 220 0.19 15.36 -7.96
CA ASP A 220 0.65 16.73 -8.13
C ASP A 220 -0.35 17.65 -7.41
N LEU A 221 -0.11 17.86 -6.10
CA LEU A 221 -0.96 18.73 -5.28
C LEU A 221 -0.84 20.19 -5.70
N GLU A 222 0.30 20.64 -6.23
CA GLU A 222 0.47 22.01 -6.70
C GLU A 222 -0.49 22.31 -7.87
N ASN A 223 -0.56 21.39 -8.84
CA ASN A 223 -1.41 21.55 -10.03
C ASN A 223 -2.73 20.79 -9.93
N GLN A 224 -3.08 20.25 -8.76
CA GLN A 224 -4.35 19.59 -8.45
C GLN A 224 -4.72 18.47 -9.43
N ARG A 225 -3.79 17.54 -9.68
CA ARG A 225 -3.95 16.47 -10.67
C ARG A 225 -3.17 15.22 -10.32
N ALA A 226 -3.58 14.09 -10.89
CA ALA A 226 -2.85 12.83 -10.81
C ALA A 226 -2.69 12.17 -12.18
N ARG A 227 -1.67 11.31 -12.31
CA ARG A 227 -1.51 10.40 -13.45
C ARG A 227 -0.95 9.08 -12.96
N ALA A 228 -1.18 8.01 -13.68
CA ALA A 228 -0.72 6.68 -13.29
C ALA A 228 0.05 6.00 -14.41
N ARG A 229 0.86 5.02 -14.04
CA ARG A 229 1.37 4.00 -14.96
C ARG A 229 1.22 2.63 -14.29
N VAL A 230 1.28 1.60 -15.11
CA VAL A 230 1.22 0.20 -14.70
C VAL A 230 2.46 -0.53 -15.19
N ASP A 231 3.03 -1.39 -14.35
CA ASP A 231 4.17 -2.28 -14.64
C ASP A 231 5.37 -1.56 -15.29
N GLY A 232 5.65 -0.33 -14.84
CA GLY A 232 6.73 0.50 -15.37
C GLY A 232 6.51 1.04 -16.79
N GLY A 233 5.30 0.90 -17.34
CA GLY A 233 4.89 1.41 -18.64
C GLY A 233 4.84 2.94 -18.74
N PRO A 234 4.33 3.48 -19.86
CA PRO A 234 4.22 4.92 -20.04
C PRO A 234 3.22 5.53 -19.05
N TRP A 235 3.46 6.78 -18.69
CA TRP A 235 2.52 7.58 -17.90
C TRP A 235 1.26 7.88 -18.69
N SER A 236 0.12 7.78 -18.02
CA SER A 236 -1.17 8.23 -18.53
C SER A 236 -1.21 9.75 -18.69
N ALA A 237 -2.26 10.23 -19.36
CA ALA A 237 -2.68 11.62 -19.23
C ALA A 237 -3.03 11.95 -17.78
N TYR A 238 -2.94 13.23 -17.43
CA TYR A 238 -3.37 13.72 -16.12
C TYR A 238 -4.90 13.76 -16.01
N VAL A 239 -5.40 13.37 -14.83
CA VAL A 239 -6.78 13.62 -14.39
C VAL A 239 -6.76 14.72 -13.31
N PRO A 240 -7.68 15.70 -13.37
CA PRO A 240 -7.79 16.72 -12.33
C PRO A 240 -8.45 16.15 -11.06
N PHE A 241 -8.15 16.74 -9.91
CA PHE A 241 -8.92 16.50 -8.69
C PHE A 241 -10.29 17.19 -8.77
N PRO A 242 -11.35 16.60 -8.20
CA PRO A 242 -12.69 17.18 -8.20
C PRO A 242 -12.81 18.38 -7.26
N ALA A 243 -11.91 18.51 -6.29
CA ALA A 243 -11.86 19.61 -5.33
C ALA A 243 -10.41 19.90 -4.93
N PRO A 244 -10.11 21.10 -4.39
CA PRO A 244 -8.79 21.41 -3.87
C PRO A 244 -8.37 20.47 -2.73
N ILE A 245 -7.28 19.74 -2.96
CA ILE A 245 -6.63 18.81 -2.03
C ILE A 245 -5.29 19.40 -1.60
N THR A 246 -5.09 19.51 -0.28
CA THR A 246 -3.84 20.05 0.31
C THR A 246 -2.98 18.97 0.95
N SER A 247 -3.54 17.77 1.13
CA SER A 247 -2.87 16.67 1.79
C SER A 247 -3.45 15.32 1.39
N ILE A 248 -2.65 14.28 1.56
CA ILE A 248 -3.11 12.90 1.53
C ILE A 248 -2.94 12.35 2.95
N ASP A 249 -4.06 11.97 3.56
CA ASP A 249 -4.14 11.64 4.99
C ASP A 249 -4.61 10.20 5.23
N HIS A 250 -5.19 9.55 4.23
CA HIS A 250 -5.68 8.19 4.37
C HIS A 250 -5.40 7.39 3.10
N MET A 251 -5.14 6.10 3.30
CA MET A 251 -5.15 5.10 2.24
C MET A 251 -6.32 4.16 2.46
N HIS A 252 -7.18 3.99 1.45
CA HIS A 252 -8.32 3.07 1.53
C HIS A 252 -8.28 1.98 0.46
N LEU A 253 -8.59 0.76 0.88
CA LEU A 253 -8.84 -0.39 0.04
C LEU A 253 -10.33 -0.67 0.07
N ARG A 254 -10.95 -0.87 -1.09
CA ARG A 254 -12.40 -1.14 -1.18
C ARG A 254 -12.70 -2.26 -2.15
N ILE A 255 -13.67 -3.09 -1.74
CA ILE A 255 -14.32 -4.10 -2.57
C ILE A 255 -15.75 -3.63 -2.85
N GLY A 256 -16.26 -3.88 -4.05
CA GLY A 256 -17.58 -3.43 -4.47
C GLY A 256 -17.63 -1.94 -4.82
N SER A 257 -18.65 -1.59 -5.60
CA SER A 257 -19.05 -0.26 -6.00
C SER A 257 -19.52 0.56 -4.80
N GLY A 258 -19.52 1.89 -4.96
CA GLY A 258 -20.06 2.82 -3.97
C GLY A 258 -21.60 2.74 -3.83
N PRO A 259 -22.36 3.83 -4.05
CA PRO A 259 -23.72 3.98 -3.54
C PRO A 259 -24.74 2.86 -3.88
N PRO A 260 -24.72 2.21 -5.06
CA PRO A 260 -25.49 0.99 -5.26
C PRO A 260 -24.68 -0.25 -4.82
N PRO A 261 -25.33 -1.23 -4.14
CA PRO A 261 -24.75 -2.55 -3.91
C PRO A 261 -24.23 -3.16 -5.21
N THR A 262 -23.10 -3.85 -5.12
CA THR A 262 -22.58 -4.61 -6.27
C THR A 262 -23.31 -5.93 -6.36
N GLU A 263 -23.92 -6.19 -7.51
CA GLU A 263 -24.71 -7.40 -7.76
C GLU A 263 -23.85 -8.59 -8.21
N VAL A 264 -22.53 -8.49 -8.06
CA VAL A 264 -21.57 -9.56 -8.38
C VAL A 264 -20.59 -9.78 -7.24
N ASP A 265 -20.25 -11.06 -7.01
CA ASP A 265 -19.20 -11.45 -6.07
C ASP A 265 -17.88 -10.77 -6.47
N SER A 266 -17.30 -10.06 -5.52
CA SER A 266 -16.09 -9.28 -5.76
C SER A 266 -14.97 -9.76 -4.86
N THR A 267 -13.80 -10.00 -5.45
CA THR A 267 -12.58 -10.44 -4.74
C THR A 267 -11.38 -9.73 -5.33
N ALA A 268 -10.57 -9.12 -4.47
CA ALA A 268 -9.31 -8.49 -4.86
C ALA A 268 -8.24 -8.62 -3.77
N TYR A 269 -7.00 -8.43 -4.19
CA TYR A 269 -5.82 -8.52 -3.35
C TYR A 269 -4.99 -7.26 -3.49
N TYR A 270 -4.36 -6.87 -2.37
CA TYR A 270 -3.58 -5.65 -2.23
C TYR A 270 -2.27 -5.97 -1.53
N ASP A 271 -1.18 -5.41 -2.03
CA ASP A 271 0.16 -5.65 -1.49
C ASP A 271 1.07 -4.44 -1.69
N ASN A 272 2.19 -4.37 -0.96
CA ASN A 272 3.29 -3.41 -1.13
C ASN A 272 2.86 -1.94 -1.31
N ILE A 273 2.09 -1.39 -0.37
CA ILE A 273 1.63 -0.01 -0.46
C ILE A 273 2.68 0.92 0.13
N TYR A 274 3.24 1.80 -0.69
CA TYR A 274 4.24 2.77 -0.25
C TYR A 274 4.17 4.10 -1.01
N VAL A 275 4.87 5.08 -0.46
CA VAL A 275 4.91 6.44 -0.96
C VAL A 275 6.36 6.83 -1.18
N THR A 276 6.69 7.35 -2.34
CA THR A 276 7.99 7.98 -2.61
C THR A 276 7.80 9.48 -2.64
N VAL A 277 8.47 10.18 -1.71
CA VAL A 277 8.55 11.64 -1.76
C VAL A 277 9.87 12.00 -2.43
N GLN A 278 9.81 12.58 -3.63
CA GLN A 278 11.00 13.13 -4.28
C GLN A 278 11.43 14.38 -3.50
N GLN A 279 12.63 14.34 -2.92
CA GLN A 279 13.28 15.49 -2.28
C GLN A 279 14.16 16.24 -3.26
#